data_AF-A0A2G8KK32-F1
#
_entry.id   AF-A0A2G8KK32-F1
#
_cell.length_a   1.000
_cell.length_b   1.000
_cell.length_c   1.000
_cell.angle_alpha   90.00
_cell.angle_beta   90.00
_cell.angle_gamma   90.00
#
_symmetry.space_group_name_H-M   'P 1'
#
loop_
_entity.id
_entity.type
_entity.pdbx_description
1 polymer ?
#
loop_
_entity_poly.entity_id
_entity_poly.type
_entity_poly.pdbx_seq_one_letter_code
_entity_poly.pdbx_strand_id
1 'polypeptide(L)'
;MELFADFDVSLTTRYLPECLRKETKGAKLTGFDDKARNEYIRKAVVSNNDEAVEEIKQRLNENSILADLCQVPLIFVMFAHMAHDQRDLMKFKSVTQFFKQMIRCFYDHLKQKYGDNRSNKLYLHEMEHHELDKIAFEGLNKENQQLSWIKTEFHQRVGQELYDQYISIGILVKKMK
;
A
#
# COMPACT_ATOMS: atom_id res chain seq x y z
N MET A 1 -42.47 -3.20 0.61
CA MET A 1 -42.14 -1.95 -0.08
C MET A 1 -40.66 -2.03 -0.42
N GLU A 2 -40.28 -2.02 -1.69
CA GLU A 2 -38.87 -1.96 -2.06
C GLU A 2 -38.39 -0.52 -1.83
N LEU A 3 -37.45 -0.36 -0.90
CA LEU A 3 -36.81 0.93 -0.66
C LEU A 3 -35.88 1.25 -1.83
N PHE A 4 -36.00 2.47 -2.38
CA PHE A 4 -35.08 3.02 -3.39
C PHE A 4 -35.03 2.27 -4.74
N ALA A 5 -36.16 1.74 -5.20
CA ALA A 5 -36.23 0.99 -6.47
C ALA A 5 -35.78 1.81 -7.72
N ASP A 6 -35.82 3.13 -7.65
CA ASP A 6 -35.47 4.03 -8.76
C ASP A 6 -33.99 4.48 -8.77
N PHE A 7 -33.14 3.94 -7.89
CA PHE A 7 -31.74 4.30 -7.82
C PHE A 7 -30.83 3.25 -8.44
N ASP A 8 -29.96 3.69 -9.34
CA ASP A 8 -28.84 2.88 -9.83
C ASP A 8 -27.72 2.85 -8.79
N VAL A 9 -27.28 1.66 -8.40
CA VAL A 9 -26.21 1.46 -7.41
C VAL A 9 -25.07 0.67 -8.03
N SER A 10 -23.84 1.18 -7.87
CA SER A 10 -22.62 0.45 -8.19
C SER A 10 -21.99 -0.12 -6.92
N LEU A 11 -21.79 -1.43 -6.87
CA LEU A 11 -21.15 -2.14 -5.76
C LEU A 11 -19.80 -2.69 -6.18
N THR A 12 -18.75 -2.36 -5.41
CA THR A 12 -17.44 -3.02 -5.53
C THR A 12 -17.31 -4.08 -4.46
N THR A 13 -16.94 -5.31 -4.83
CA THR A 13 -16.76 -6.42 -3.89
C THR A 13 -15.57 -7.29 -4.26
N ARG A 14 -14.97 -7.95 -3.26
CA ARG A 14 -13.96 -9.00 -3.46
C ARG A 14 -14.62 -10.34 -3.81
N TYR A 15 -15.78 -10.63 -3.22
CA TYR A 15 -16.54 -11.86 -3.41
C TYR A 15 -17.96 -11.50 -3.85
N LEU A 16 -18.44 -12.13 -4.91
CA LEU A 16 -19.76 -11.85 -5.44
C LEU A 16 -20.83 -12.36 -4.45
N PRO A 17 -21.71 -11.51 -3.89
CA PRO A 17 -22.77 -11.96 -3.01
C PRO A 17 -23.76 -12.85 -3.75
N GLU A 18 -24.24 -13.91 -3.09
CA GLU A 18 -25.23 -14.82 -3.67
C GLU A 18 -26.61 -14.17 -3.88
N CYS A 19 -26.90 -13.08 -3.15
CA CYS A 19 -28.19 -12.40 -3.14
C CYS A 19 -28.33 -11.28 -4.19
N LEU A 20 -27.46 -11.22 -5.20
CA LEU A 20 -27.58 -10.21 -6.25
C LEU A 20 -28.78 -10.49 -7.16
N ARG A 21 -29.49 -9.41 -7.53
CA ARG A 21 -30.59 -9.47 -8.51
C ARG A 21 -30.07 -9.97 -9.85
N LYS A 22 -30.87 -10.74 -10.60
CA LYS A 22 -30.45 -11.35 -11.88
C LYS A 22 -30.04 -10.31 -12.94
N GLU A 23 -30.58 -9.10 -12.82
CA GLU A 23 -30.34 -7.97 -13.72
C GLU A 23 -29.02 -7.23 -13.43
N THR A 24 -28.30 -7.63 -12.37
CA THR A 24 -27.04 -6.99 -11.97
C THR A 24 -25.97 -7.21 -13.04
N LYS A 25 -25.44 -6.11 -13.59
CA LYS A 25 -24.30 -6.17 -14.53
C LYS A 25 -23.00 -6.34 -13.74
N GLY A 26 -22.20 -7.33 -14.11
CA GLY A 26 -20.88 -7.58 -13.52
C GLY A 26 -19.75 -7.04 -14.38
N ALA A 27 -18.75 -6.43 -13.75
CA ALA A 27 -17.47 -6.11 -14.35
C ALA A 27 -16.34 -6.54 -13.43
N LYS A 28 -15.26 -7.09 -13.98
CA LYS A 28 -14.05 -7.47 -13.23
C LYS A 28 -12.93 -6.49 -13.56
N LEU A 29 -12.36 -5.88 -12.52
CA LEU A 29 -11.15 -5.08 -12.66
C LEU A 29 -9.94 -6.03 -12.74
N THR A 30 -9.21 -5.99 -13.85
CA THR A 30 -8.07 -6.88 -14.12
C THR A 30 -6.71 -6.23 -13.93
N GLY A 31 -6.67 -5.00 -13.40
CA GLY A 31 -5.44 -4.27 -13.10
C GLY A 31 -4.86 -3.52 -14.31
N PHE A 32 -3.56 -3.23 -14.27
CA PHE A 32 -2.87 -2.50 -15.33
C PHE A 32 -2.32 -3.44 -16.39
N ASP A 33 -2.66 -3.18 -17.65
CA ASP A 33 -1.95 -3.74 -18.80
C ASP A 33 -0.57 -3.07 -18.98
N ASP A 34 0.23 -3.60 -19.90
CA ASP A 34 1.59 -3.12 -20.12
C ASP A 34 1.62 -1.65 -20.58
N LYS A 35 0.63 -1.22 -21.35
CA LYS A 35 0.52 0.17 -21.80
C LYS A 35 0.27 1.11 -20.63
N ALA A 36 -0.71 0.78 -19.77
CA ALA A 36 -1.05 1.54 -18.58
C ALA A 36 0.13 1.59 -17.59
N ARG A 37 0.85 0.47 -17.40
CA ARG A 37 2.07 0.43 -16.57
C ARG A 37 3.15 1.36 -17.10
N ASN A 38 3.45 1.30 -18.40
CA ASN A 38 4.45 2.16 -19.02
C ASN A 38 4.07 3.64 -18.92
N GLU A 39 2.79 3.96 -19.17
CA GLU A 39 2.29 5.33 -19.01
C GLU A 39 2.36 5.81 -17.55
N TYR A 40 2.06 4.93 -16.59
CA TYR A 40 2.18 5.26 -15.17
C TYR A 40 3.61 5.57 -14.78
N ILE A 41 4.58 4.69 -15.11
CA ILE A 41 6.00 4.91 -14.78
C ILE A 41 6.46 6.24 -15.40
N ARG A 42 6.17 6.44 -16.69
CA ARG A 42 6.57 7.64 -17.43
C ARG A 42 6.05 8.92 -16.77
N LYS A 43 4.75 8.97 -16.42
CA LYS A 43 4.09 10.18 -15.92
C LYS A 43 4.31 10.41 -14.42
N ALA A 44 4.24 9.36 -13.61
CA ALA A 44 4.14 9.47 -12.16
C ALA A 44 5.46 9.18 -11.42
N VAL A 45 6.42 8.51 -12.06
CA VAL A 45 7.66 8.08 -11.40
C VAL A 45 8.87 8.83 -11.96
N VAL A 46 9.09 8.80 -13.28
CA VAL A 46 10.37 9.21 -13.89
C VAL A 46 10.31 10.51 -14.69
N SER A 47 9.19 11.24 -14.64
CA SER A 47 9.02 12.56 -15.29
C SER A 47 9.42 12.58 -16.78
N ASN A 48 8.97 11.58 -17.56
CA ASN A 48 9.28 11.38 -18.99
C ASN A 48 10.73 10.99 -19.33
N ASN A 49 11.52 10.46 -18.39
CA ASN A 49 12.81 9.82 -18.70
C ASN A 49 12.60 8.38 -19.21
N ASP A 50 12.65 8.18 -20.53
CA ASP A 50 12.42 6.86 -21.14
C ASP A 50 13.47 5.80 -20.77
N GLU A 51 14.73 6.17 -20.50
CA GLU A 51 15.77 5.24 -20.04
C GLU A 51 15.40 4.64 -18.68
N ALA A 52 14.96 5.50 -17.75
CA ALA A 52 14.50 5.06 -16.42
C ALA A 52 13.22 4.21 -16.49
N VAL A 53 12.35 4.44 -17.49
CA VAL A 53 11.20 3.55 -17.75
C VAL A 53 11.67 2.14 -18.07
N GLU A 54 12.64 2.01 -19.00
CA GLU A 54 13.15 0.70 -19.42
C GLU A 54 13.91 -0.01 -18.29
N GLU A 55 14.68 0.70 -17.46
CA GLU A 55 15.32 0.12 -16.27
C GLU A 55 14.30 -0.50 -15.30
N ILE A 56 13.21 0.21 -15.00
CA ILE A 56 12.17 -0.29 -14.09
C ILE A 56 11.46 -1.51 -14.68
N LYS A 57 11.16 -1.50 -15.99
CA LYS A 57 10.57 -2.64 -16.70
C LYS A 57 11.50 -3.85 -16.69
N GLN A 58 12.79 -3.65 -16.91
CA GLN A 58 13.76 -4.73 -16.88
C GLN A 58 13.76 -5.41 -15.50
N ARG A 59 13.79 -4.64 -14.41
CA ARG A 59 13.76 -5.19 -13.05
C ARG A 59 12.47 -5.95 -12.72
N LEU A 60 11.33 -5.52 -13.28
CA LEU A 60 10.07 -6.25 -13.15
C LEU A 60 10.15 -7.63 -13.85
N ASN A 61 10.73 -7.68 -15.04
CA ASN A 61 10.83 -8.90 -15.85
C ASN A 61 11.87 -9.89 -15.33
N GLU A 62 12.92 -9.41 -14.65
CA GLU A 62 13.98 -10.25 -14.07
C GLU A 62 13.53 -11.02 -12.81
N ASN A 63 12.36 -10.69 -12.24
CA ASN A 63 11.85 -11.31 -11.03
C ASN A 63 10.39 -11.79 -11.21
N SER A 64 10.21 -13.11 -11.33
CA SER A 64 8.88 -13.71 -11.52
C SER A 64 7.89 -13.41 -10.39
N ILE A 65 8.37 -13.27 -9.15
CA ILE A 65 7.52 -12.92 -7.99
C ILE A 65 6.97 -11.50 -8.16
N LEU A 66 7.79 -10.57 -8.66
CA LEU A 66 7.34 -9.20 -8.93
C LEU A 66 6.34 -9.16 -10.08
N ALA A 67 6.54 -9.97 -11.13
CA ALA A 67 5.60 -10.06 -12.24
C ALA A 67 4.20 -10.48 -11.77
N ASP A 68 4.10 -11.47 -10.88
CA ASP A 68 2.81 -11.90 -10.31
C ASP A 68 2.21 -10.87 -9.35
N LEU A 69 3.02 -10.32 -8.45
CA LEU A 69 2.57 -9.32 -7.47
C LEU A 69 2.08 -8.02 -8.13
N CYS A 70 2.80 -7.55 -9.15
CA CYS A 70 2.50 -6.30 -9.85
C CYS A 70 1.29 -6.40 -10.80
N GLN A 71 0.62 -7.55 -10.89
CA GLN A 71 -0.73 -7.59 -11.46
C GLN A 71 -1.71 -6.76 -10.62
N VAL A 72 -1.47 -6.64 -9.30
CA VAL A 72 -2.21 -5.76 -8.42
C VAL A 72 -1.70 -4.31 -8.61
N PRO A 73 -2.52 -3.37 -9.12
CA PRO A 73 -2.06 -2.03 -9.46
C PRO A 73 -1.37 -1.30 -8.30
N LEU A 74 -1.92 -1.43 -7.10
CA LEU A 74 -1.36 -0.77 -5.91
C LEU A 74 0.05 -1.28 -5.59
N ILE A 75 0.32 -2.58 -5.77
CA ILE A 75 1.64 -3.17 -5.55
C ILE A 75 2.61 -2.73 -6.65
N PHE A 76 2.17 -2.71 -7.91
CA PHE A 76 2.97 -2.21 -9.03
C PHE A 76 3.41 -0.76 -8.82
N VAL A 77 2.48 0.11 -8.38
CA VAL A 77 2.79 1.51 -8.08
C VAL A 77 3.90 1.61 -7.04
N MET A 78 3.79 0.87 -5.94
CA MET A 78 4.82 0.87 -4.89
C MET A 78 6.16 0.34 -5.39
N PHE A 79 6.14 -0.77 -6.16
CA PHE A 79 7.34 -1.29 -6.81
C PHE A 79 8.00 -0.25 -7.71
N ALA A 80 7.24 0.46 -8.55
CA ALA A 80 7.79 1.41 -9.51
C ALA A 80 8.53 2.57 -8.81
N HIS A 81 7.94 3.12 -7.74
CA HIS A 81 8.59 4.15 -6.92
C HIS A 81 9.83 3.61 -6.21
N MET A 82 9.76 2.42 -5.62
CA MET A 82 10.92 1.78 -4.98
C MET A 82 12.06 1.51 -5.96
N ALA A 83 11.74 1.03 -7.16
CA ALA A 83 12.73 0.74 -8.20
C ALA A 83 13.42 2.02 -8.68
N HIS A 84 12.70 3.12 -8.81
CA HIS A 84 13.32 4.40 -9.14
C HIS A 84 14.33 4.85 -8.08
N ASP A 85 13.97 4.73 -6.79
CA ASP A 85 14.76 5.25 -5.67
C ASP A 85 15.90 4.32 -5.24
N GLN A 86 15.77 2.99 -5.42
CA GLN A 86 16.75 1.98 -4.97
C GLN A 86 17.25 1.13 -6.13
N ARG A 87 18.29 1.62 -6.81
CA ARG A 87 18.84 0.98 -8.03
C ARG A 87 19.37 -0.45 -7.82
N ASP A 88 19.83 -0.78 -6.61
CA ASP A 88 20.58 -2.02 -6.34
C ASP A 88 19.78 -3.15 -5.63
N LEU A 89 18.51 -2.92 -5.25
CA LEU A 89 17.84 -3.73 -4.21
C LEU A 89 16.49 -4.35 -4.64
N MET A 90 16.41 -5.11 -5.74
CA MET A 90 15.11 -5.68 -6.18
C MET A 90 15.11 -7.20 -6.46
N LYS A 91 16.03 -7.97 -5.86
CA LYS A 91 16.02 -9.46 -5.89
C LYS A 91 15.23 -10.04 -4.72
N PHE A 92 13.91 -9.98 -4.78
CA PHE A 92 13.02 -10.61 -3.79
C PHE A 92 12.90 -12.10 -4.05
N LYS A 93 12.98 -12.89 -2.97
CA LYS A 93 12.78 -14.35 -2.96
C LYS A 93 11.40 -14.75 -2.43
N SER A 94 10.63 -13.80 -1.90
CA SER A 94 9.27 -14.02 -1.39
C SER A 94 8.47 -12.72 -1.33
N VAL A 95 7.15 -12.87 -1.28
CA VAL A 95 6.20 -11.77 -1.04
C VAL A 95 6.50 -11.06 0.29
N THR A 96 6.82 -11.83 1.34
CA THR A 96 7.19 -11.27 2.65
C THR A 96 8.43 -10.39 2.57
N GLN A 97 9.44 -10.79 1.80
CA GLN A 97 10.65 -9.99 1.63
C GLN A 97 10.35 -8.68 0.90
N PHE A 98 9.46 -8.70 -0.10
CA PHE A 98 9.01 -7.50 -0.79
C PHE A 98 8.32 -6.51 0.16
N PHE A 99 7.35 -6.96 0.96
CA PHE A 99 6.67 -6.08 1.92
C PHE A 99 7.60 -5.56 3.03
N LYS A 100 8.56 -6.37 3.50
CA LYS A 100 9.60 -5.89 4.42
C LYS A 100 10.43 -4.77 3.81
N GLN A 101 10.84 -4.92 2.55
CA GLN A 101 11.60 -3.88 1.85
C GLN A 101 10.76 -2.62 1.64
N MET A 102 9.48 -2.74 1.30
CA MET A 102 8.56 -1.62 1.17
C MET A 102 8.44 -0.81 2.47
N ILE A 103 8.23 -1.49 3.60
CA ILE A 103 8.16 -0.84 4.91
C ILE A 103 9.49 -0.12 5.21
N ARG A 104 10.62 -0.76 4.96
CA ARG A 104 11.95 -0.15 5.10
C ARG A 104 12.12 1.10 4.24
N CYS A 105 11.65 1.09 3.00
CA CYS A 105 11.68 2.28 2.13
C CYS A 105 10.90 3.45 2.75
N PHE A 106 9.77 3.21 3.40
CA PHE A 106 9.02 4.28 4.09
C PHE A 106 9.81 4.88 5.25
N TYR A 107 10.48 4.05 6.04
CA TYR A 107 11.36 4.52 7.12
C TYR A 107 12.55 5.30 6.60
N ASP A 108 13.22 4.79 5.56
CA ASP A 108 14.42 5.44 4.99
C ASP A 108 14.06 6.78 4.33
N HIS A 109 12.92 6.87 3.64
CA HIS A 109 12.42 8.12 3.08
C HIS A 109 12.14 9.16 4.18
N LEU A 110 11.56 8.75 5.31
CA LEU A 110 11.33 9.65 6.43
C LEU A 110 12.65 10.15 7.04
N LYS A 111 13.63 9.26 7.24
CA LYS A 111 14.97 9.64 7.76
C LYS A 111 15.64 10.69 6.87
N GLN A 112 15.62 10.48 5.55
CA GLN A 112 16.20 11.42 4.58
C GLN A 112 15.50 12.79 4.64
N LYS A 113 14.17 12.82 4.81
CA LYS A 113 13.39 14.07 4.88
C LYS A 113 13.72 14.93 6.09
N TYR A 114 14.09 14.34 7.23
CA TYR A 114 14.33 15.08 8.47
C TYR A 114 15.80 15.45 8.73
N GLY A 115 16.75 14.90 7.96
CA GLY A 115 18.18 15.19 8.08
C GLY A 115 18.78 14.79 9.43
N ASP A 116 20.10 14.61 9.46
CA ASP A 116 20.87 14.14 10.63
C ASP A 116 20.75 15.05 11.88
N ASN A 117 20.11 16.21 11.76
CA ASN A 117 19.87 17.18 12.85
C ASN A 117 18.80 16.75 13.86
N ARG A 118 18.02 15.69 13.58
CA ARG A 118 17.10 15.05 14.57
C ARG A 118 17.45 13.58 14.82
N SER A 119 18.72 13.24 14.72
CA SER A 119 19.29 11.90 14.91
C SER A 119 18.91 11.19 16.22
N ASN A 120 18.29 11.87 17.19
CA ASN A 120 17.90 11.29 18.48
C ASN A 120 16.39 11.09 18.73
N LYS A 121 15.48 11.34 17.77
CA LYS A 121 14.02 11.28 18.06
C LYS A 121 13.16 10.39 17.17
N LEU A 122 13.72 9.75 16.14
CA LEU A 122 12.99 8.71 15.40
C LEU A 122 13.19 7.37 16.13
N TYR A 123 12.40 7.13 17.17
CA TYR A 123 12.53 5.98 18.07
C TYR A 123 12.13 4.64 17.44
N LEU A 124 11.57 4.63 16.23
CA LEU A 124 11.27 3.37 15.55
C LEU A 124 12.53 2.79 14.91
N HIS A 125 13.24 1.97 15.68
CA HIS A 125 13.90 0.83 15.06
C HIS A 125 12.83 0.01 14.34
N GLU A 126 13.14 -0.58 13.19
CA GLU A 126 12.25 -1.47 12.43
C GLU A 126 11.72 -2.66 13.28
N MET A 127 12.10 -2.79 14.55
CA MET A 127 11.70 -3.85 15.48
C MET A 127 10.73 -3.39 16.58
N GLU A 128 10.49 -2.09 16.76
CA GLU A 128 9.61 -1.56 17.84
C GLU A 128 8.18 -1.30 17.35
N HIS A 129 7.63 -2.22 16.56
CA HIS A 129 6.26 -2.13 16.03
C HIS A 129 5.32 -3.24 16.56
N HIS A 130 5.70 -3.93 17.64
CA HIS A 130 4.93 -5.06 18.18
C HIS A 130 3.47 -4.70 18.50
N GLU A 131 3.22 -3.54 19.11
CA GLU A 131 1.85 -3.15 19.45
C GLU A 131 1.03 -2.80 18.20
N LEU A 132 1.66 -2.21 17.19
CA LEU A 132 1.01 -1.97 15.90
C LEU A 132 0.66 -3.29 15.21
N ASP A 133 1.57 -4.26 15.19
CA ASP A 133 1.32 -5.59 14.63
C ASP A 133 0.16 -6.28 15.34
N LYS A 134 0.14 -6.20 16.68
CA LYS A 134 -0.92 -6.76 17.50
C LYS A 134 -2.27 -6.10 17.19
N ILE A 135 -2.33 -4.78 17.12
CA ILE A 135 -3.54 -4.04 16.75
C ILE A 135 -4.04 -4.45 15.36
N ALA A 136 -3.13 -4.54 14.38
CA ALA A 136 -3.47 -4.96 13.02
C ALA A 136 -3.99 -6.39 12.98
N PHE A 137 -3.32 -7.32 13.66
CA PHE A 137 -3.70 -8.74 13.75
C PHE A 137 -5.07 -8.90 14.44
N GLU A 138 -5.30 -8.24 15.57
CA GLU A 138 -6.58 -8.24 16.25
C GLU A 138 -7.70 -7.69 15.35
N GLY A 139 -7.43 -6.61 14.62
CA GLY A 139 -8.38 -6.02 13.69
C GLY A 139 -8.78 -6.98 12.55
N LEU A 140 -7.81 -7.74 12.02
CA LEU A 140 -8.04 -8.72 10.96
C LEU A 140 -8.81 -9.97 11.44
N ASN A 141 -8.71 -10.32 12.72
CA ASN A 141 -9.35 -11.51 13.30
C ASN A 141 -10.78 -11.27 13.83
N LYS A 142 -11.30 -10.04 13.78
CA LYS A 142 -12.70 -9.78 14.12
C LYS A 142 -13.62 -10.34 13.03
N GLU A 143 -14.79 -10.83 13.43
CA GLU A 143 -15.85 -11.32 12.52
C GLU A 143 -16.14 -10.31 11.40
N ASN A 144 -16.20 -9.03 11.77
CA ASN A 144 -16.10 -7.92 10.83
C ASN A 144 -14.73 -7.28 10.98
N GLN A 145 -13.89 -7.41 9.95
CA GLN A 145 -12.52 -6.87 9.95
C GLN A 145 -12.52 -5.37 10.34
N GLN A 146 -11.80 -5.04 11.40
CA GLN A 146 -11.63 -3.66 11.84
C GLN A 146 -10.39 -3.07 11.14
N LEU A 147 -10.64 -2.19 10.16
CA LEU A 147 -9.61 -1.49 9.38
C LEU A 147 -9.52 0.00 9.72
N SER A 148 -10.17 0.42 10.81
CA SER A 148 -10.16 1.82 11.28
C SER A 148 -10.36 1.82 12.79
N TRP A 149 -9.65 2.72 13.46
CA TRP A 149 -9.65 2.81 14.92
C TRP A 149 -9.99 4.23 15.36
N ILE A 150 -10.66 4.33 16.51
CA ILE A 150 -10.90 5.62 17.15
C ILE A 150 -9.56 6.18 17.62
N LYS A 151 -9.27 7.42 17.26
CA LYS A 151 -7.96 8.05 17.50
C LYS A 151 -7.55 7.99 18.97
N THR A 152 -8.45 8.29 19.89
CA THR A 152 -8.18 8.30 21.34
C THR A 152 -7.83 6.91 21.88
N GLU A 153 -8.57 5.87 21.47
CA GLU A 153 -8.28 4.49 21.86
C GLU A 153 -6.96 3.99 21.28
N PHE A 154 -6.68 4.34 20.02
CA PHE A 154 -5.42 4.00 19.38
C PHE A 154 -4.24 4.66 20.11
N HIS A 155 -4.35 5.95 20.43
CA HIS A 155 -3.34 6.68 21.20
C HIS A 155 -3.06 6.06 22.57
N GLN A 156 -4.08 5.57 23.27
CA GLN A 156 -3.90 4.92 24.56
C GLN A 156 -3.06 3.65 24.47
N ARG A 157 -3.11 2.94 23.35
CA ARG A 157 -2.33 1.71 23.15
C ARG A 157 -0.92 1.98 22.67
N VAL A 158 -0.75 2.80 21.63
CA VAL A 158 0.57 3.00 21.00
C VAL A 158 1.33 4.20 21.56
N GLY A 159 0.65 5.13 22.23
CA GLY A 159 1.23 6.42 22.63
C GLY A 159 1.19 7.47 21.50
N GLN A 160 1.14 8.74 21.90
CA GLN A 160 1.03 9.88 20.97
C GLN A 160 2.22 9.96 20.01
N GLU A 161 3.45 9.77 20.51
CA GLU A 161 4.66 9.95 19.72
C GLU A 161 4.79 8.91 18.60
N LEU A 162 4.54 7.62 18.90
CA LEU A 162 4.54 6.56 17.90
C LEU A 162 3.40 6.72 16.90
N TYR A 163 2.22 7.13 17.36
CA TYR A 163 1.12 7.47 16.45
C TYR A 163 1.52 8.55 15.44
N ASP A 164 2.07 9.68 15.92
CA ASP A 164 2.45 10.79 15.05
C ASP A 164 3.57 10.38 14.08
N GLN A 165 4.48 9.51 14.52
CA GLN A 165 5.49 8.91 13.64
C GLN A 165 4.86 8.01 12.57
N TYR A 166 3.96 7.09 12.91
CA TYR A 166 3.29 6.23 11.92
C TYR A 166 2.48 7.02 10.89
N ILE A 167 1.86 8.14 11.29
CA ILE A 167 1.21 9.09 10.37
C ILE A 167 2.25 9.75 9.47
N SER A 168 3.38 10.20 10.03
CA SER A 168 4.44 10.87 9.28
C SER A 168 5.15 9.95 8.28
N ILE A 169 5.34 8.66 8.64
CA ILE A 169 5.88 7.61 7.76
C ILE A 169 4.88 7.27 6.64
N GLY A 170 3.58 7.39 6.89
CA GLY A 170 2.52 6.98 5.97
C GLY A 170 2.04 5.53 6.17
N ILE A 171 2.43 4.88 7.27
CA ILE A 171 1.89 3.57 7.68
C ILE A 171 0.42 3.71 8.10
N LEU A 172 0.09 4.80 8.80
CA LEU A 172 -1.29 5.15 9.15
C LEU A 172 -1.77 6.33 8.32
N VAL A 173 -3.05 6.32 7.98
CA VAL A 173 -3.73 7.43 7.33
C VAL A 173 -4.85 7.93 8.23
N LYS A 174 -4.81 9.21 8.58
CA LYS A 174 -5.87 9.86 9.35
C LYS A 174 -7.03 10.22 8.42
N LYS A 175 -8.20 9.63 8.66
CA LYS A 175 -9.45 10.10 8.04
C LYS A 175 -9.87 11.42 8.68
N MET A 176 -9.95 12.48 7.90
CA MET A 176 -10.64 13.69 8.32
C MET A 176 -12.14 13.46 8.07
N LYS A 177 -12.92 13.47 9.14
CA LYS A 177 -14.38 13.58 9.07
C LYS A 177 -14.75 15.05 9.01
#